data_AF-A0A1Y2HMQ7-F1
#
_entry.id   AF-A0A1Y2HMQ7-F1
#
_cell.length_a   1.000
_cell.length_b   1.000
_cell.length_c   1.000
_cell.angle_alpha   90.00
_cell.angle_beta   90.00
_cell.angle_gamma   90.00
#
_symmetry.space_group_name_H-M   'P 1'
#
loop_
_entity.id
_entity.type
_entity.pdbx_description
1 polymer ?
#
loop_
_entity_poly.entity_id
_entity_poly.type
_entity_poly.pdbx_seq_one_letter_code
_entity_poly.pdbx_strand_id
1 'polypeptide(L)'
;MTTQVPVAILTVTAIQARGLPKMDLMGDTDAFLKLSVDLSCKEAEALAHSQSKLAADEAAKAVPALFAKTQVADHALPVWHETFPFPIVDKAPKVLYVEAWDEDSGSKDDLIGTGMVDVPRILIEADAAAGAQTASGGSQEAKLAERQRVAIVWVPLVNPDGKNVGEVQIMIHYLPKSAIQRMSEKFSKSTDQFKNALTAKVVHYATDMATGSIKGYFKK
;
A
#
# COMPACT_ATOMS: atom_id res chain seq x y z
N MET A 1 11.53 -8.81 -17.62
CA MET A 1 11.08 -7.42 -17.40
C MET A 1 11.49 -6.96 -16.00
N THR A 2 12.30 -5.91 -15.88
CA THR A 2 13.01 -5.44 -14.65
C THR A 2 12.08 -4.94 -13.55
N THR A 3 12.17 -5.47 -12.33
CA THR A 3 11.42 -4.97 -11.15
C THR A 3 11.82 -3.53 -10.89
N GLN A 4 10.91 -2.59 -11.13
CA GLN A 4 11.18 -1.18 -10.88
C GLN A 4 11.38 -0.99 -9.37
N VAL A 5 12.48 -0.34 -9.01
CA VAL A 5 12.80 -0.03 -7.62
C VAL A 5 12.05 1.24 -7.25
N PRO A 6 11.28 1.25 -6.14
CA PRO A 6 10.53 2.43 -5.72
C PRO A 6 11.43 3.67 -5.58
N VAL A 7 10.93 4.81 -6.01
CA VAL A 7 11.57 6.12 -5.83
C VAL A 7 11.30 6.70 -4.45
N ALA A 8 10.23 6.27 -3.78
CA ALA A 8 9.88 6.62 -2.41
C ALA A 8 9.01 5.52 -1.77
N ILE A 9 8.82 5.59 -0.46
CA ILE A 9 7.79 4.83 0.26
C ILE A 9 6.83 5.84 0.89
N LEU A 10 5.54 5.68 0.63
CA LEU A 10 4.48 6.39 1.33
C LEU A 10 3.89 5.44 2.38
N THR A 11 4.14 5.71 3.65
CA THR A 11 3.56 4.95 4.75
C THR A 11 2.31 5.67 5.24
N VAL A 12 1.19 4.96 5.27
CA VAL A 12 -0.11 5.49 5.72
C VAL A 12 -0.52 4.74 6.98
N THR A 13 -0.77 5.47 8.06
CA THR A 13 -1.29 4.91 9.32
C THR A 13 -2.73 5.35 9.50
N ALA A 14 -3.64 4.37 9.53
CA ALA A 14 -5.01 4.55 9.98
C ALA A 14 -5.02 4.61 11.51
N ILE A 15 -5.33 5.77 12.10
CA ILE A 15 -5.26 5.95 13.55
C ILE A 15 -6.62 5.62 14.17
N GLN A 16 -7.62 6.45 13.91
CA GLN A 16 -8.94 6.38 14.54
C GLN A 16 -9.99 7.10 13.69
N ALA A 17 -11.28 6.91 14.00
CA ALA A 17 -12.39 7.64 13.41
C ALA A 17 -13.28 8.29 14.49
N ARG A 18 -14.01 9.33 14.08
CA ARG A 18 -15.02 10.00 14.92
C ARG A 18 -16.24 10.39 14.12
N GLY A 19 -17.41 10.37 14.78
CA GLY A 19 -18.66 10.83 14.20
C GLY A 19 -19.19 9.97 13.05
N LEU A 20 -18.78 8.70 12.97
CA LEU A 20 -19.36 7.76 12.02
C LEU A 20 -20.83 7.48 12.40
N PRO A 21 -21.75 7.44 11.44
CA PRO A 21 -23.13 7.04 11.70
C PRO A 21 -23.21 5.57 12.08
N LYS A 22 -24.20 5.21 12.90
CA LYS A 22 -24.61 3.81 13.04
C LYS A 22 -25.27 3.36 11.74
N MET A 23 -24.80 2.25 11.19
CA MET A 23 -25.38 1.66 9.97
C MET A 23 -26.43 0.59 10.34
N ASP A 24 -26.22 -0.12 11.46
CA ASP A 24 -27.16 -1.12 11.97
C ASP A 24 -28.20 -0.60 12.96
N LEU A 25 -29.43 -1.14 12.85
CA LEU A 25 -30.56 -0.85 13.74
C LEU A 25 -30.37 -1.43 15.16
N MET A 26 -29.64 -2.53 15.28
CA MET A 26 -29.28 -3.20 16.54
C MET A 26 -27.85 -3.73 16.46
N GLY A 27 -26.86 -2.83 16.49
CA GLY A 27 -25.43 -3.16 16.46
C GLY A 27 -24.56 -1.95 16.85
N ASP A 28 -23.29 -2.23 17.13
CA ASP A 28 -22.23 -1.23 17.08
C ASP A 28 -21.67 -1.16 15.65
N THR A 29 -20.93 -0.11 15.34
CA THR A 29 -20.35 0.06 13.99
C THR A 29 -19.08 -0.78 13.91
N ASP A 30 -19.11 -1.81 13.07
CA ASP A 30 -18.01 -2.72 12.75
C ASP A 30 -17.15 -2.10 11.64
N ALA A 31 -16.51 -0.97 11.98
CA ALA A 31 -15.85 -0.15 10.99
C ALA A 31 -14.49 -0.71 10.55
N PHE A 32 -14.26 -0.74 9.24
CA PHE A 32 -12.93 -0.89 8.66
C PHE A 32 -12.69 0.13 7.55
N LEU A 33 -11.42 0.32 7.20
CA LEU A 33 -11.02 1.23 6.14
C LEU A 33 -10.46 0.47 4.95
N LYS A 34 -10.76 0.97 3.76
CA LYS A 34 -10.02 0.69 2.52
C LYS A 34 -9.19 1.92 2.15
N LEU A 35 -7.93 1.68 1.81
CA LEU A 35 -6.95 2.72 1.48
C LEU A 35 -6.30 2.40 0.13
N SER A 36 -6.20 3.39 -0.75
CA SER A 36 -5.47 3.24 -2.01
C SER A 36 -4.81 4.53 -2.46
N VAL A 37 -3.71 4.40 -3.20
CA VAL A 37 -2.93 5.54 -3.72
C VAL A 37 -3.13 5.63 -5.23
N ASP A 38 -3.51 6.81 -5.71
CA ASP A 38 -3.72 7.21 -7.11
C ASP A 38 -4.77 6.43 -7.92
N LEU A 39 -5.25 5.30 -7.42
CA LEU A 39 -6.37 4.52 -7.95
C LEU A 39 -7.54 4.54 -6.96
N SER A 40 -8.76 4.42 -7.48
CA SER A 40 -9.93 4.18 -6.62
C SER A 40 -9.76 2.88 -5.83
N CYS A 41 -10.35 2.78 -4.63
CA CYS A 41 -10.22 1.57 -3.82
C CYS A 41 -10.75 0.34 -4.55
N LYS A 42 -11.84 0.47 -5.32
CA LYS A 42 -12.39 -0.60 -6.17
C LYS A 42 -11.39 -1.11 -7.21
N GLU A 43 -10.72 -0.22 -7.95
CA GLU A 43 -9.73 -0.61 -8.97
C GLU A 43 -8.48 -1.22 -8.32
N ALA A 44 -7.98 -0.60 -7.25
CA ALA A 44 -6.81 -1.07 -6.53
C ALA A 44 -7.05 -2.45 -5.89
N GLU A 45 -8.23 -2.67 -5.30
CA GLU A 45 -8.66 -3.94 -4.74
C GLU A 45 -8.76 -5.04 -5.80
N ALA A 46 -9.37 -4.74 -6.96
CA ALA A 46 -9.47 -5.69 -8.07
C ALA A 46 -8.09 -6.10 -8.61
N LEU A 47 -7.15 -5.15 -8.70
CA LEU A 47 -5.76 -5.41 -9.09
C LEU A 47 -5.04 -6.27 -8.05
N ALA A 48 -5.21 -5.99 -6.76
CA ALA A 48 -4.62 -6.76 -5.67
C ALA A 48 -5.12 -8.23 -5.67
N HIS A 49 -6.42 -8.45 -5.89
CA HIS A 49 -6.99 -9.80 -6.02
C HIS A 49 -6.49 -10.53 -7.26
N SER A 50 -6.36 -9.83 -8.38
CA SER A 50 -5.82 -10.43 -9.61
C SER A 50 -4.35 -10.84 -9.43
N GLN A 51 -3.58 -10.04 -8.69
CA GLN A 51 -2.18 -10.31 -8.39
C GLN A 51 -1.99 -11.47 -7.41
N SER A 52 -2.81 -11.58 -6.36
CA SER A 52 -2.72 -12.70 -5.43
C SER A 52 -2.97 -14.04 -6.14
N LYS A 53 -3.89 -14.06 -7.11
CA LYS A 53 -4.15 -15.22 -7.96
C LYS A 53 -2.99 -15.56 -8.90
N LEU A 54 -2.30 -14.54 -9.43
CA LEU A 54 -1.13 -14.71 -10.31
C LEU A 54 0.15 -15.07 -9.53
N ALA A 55 0.30 -14.61 -8.28
CA ALA A 55 1.47 -14.88 -7.45
C ALA A 55 1.48 -16.30 -6.84
N ALA A 56 0.33 -16.99 -6.85
CA ALA A 56 0.27 -18.43 -6.61
C ALA A 56 1.04 -19.24 -7.68
N ASP A 57 1.23 -18.68 -8.87
CA ASP A 57 2.13 -19.19 -9.91
C ASP A 57 3.47 -18.38 -9.85
N GLU A 58 4.58 -19.06 -9.54
CA GLU A 58 5.90 -18.57 -9.06
C GLU A 58 6.63 -17.40 -9.78
N ALA A 59 6.03 -16.69 -10.75
CA ALA A 59 6.71 -15.65 -11.54
C ALA A 59 6.10 -14.24 -11.46
N ALA A 60 5.06 -14.02 -10.65
CA ALA A 60 4.45 -12.69 -10.55
C ALA A 60 5.37 -11.70 -9.82
N LYS A 61 6.12 -10.96 -10.61
CA LYS A 61 6.86 -9.76 -10.25
C LYS A 61 5.98 -8.86 -9.35
N ALA A 62 6.36 -8.74 -8.07
CA ALA A 62 5.63 -7.97 -7.07
C ALA A 62 5.22 -6.60 -7.63
N VAL A 63 3.93 -6.44 -7.90
CA VAL A 63 3.35 -5.12 -8.14
C VAL A 63 3.39 -4.41 -6.78
N PRO A 64 3.81 -3.15 -6.70
CA PRO A 64 3.75 -2.39 -5.45
C PRO A 64 2.35 -2.51 -4.83
N ALA A 65 2.26 -2.62 -3.51
CA ALA A 65 0.98 -2.59 -2.81
C ALA A 65 0.29 -1.26 -3.14
N LEU A 66 -0.86 -1.33 -3.82
CA LEU A 66 -1.70 -0.19 -4.20
C LEU A 66 -2.96 -0.09 -3.34
N PHE A 67 -3.23 -1.11 -2.53
CA PHE A 67 -4.43 -1.27 -1.73
C PHE A 67 -4.08 -1.80 -0.35
N ALA A 68 -4.75 -1.29 0.67
CA ALA A 68 -4.75 -1.84 2.02
C ALA A 68 -6.16 -1.83 2.60
N LYS A 69 -6.47 -2.82 3.42
CA LYS A 69 -7.67 -2.89 4.26
C LYS A 69 -7.23 -3.02 5.72
N THR A 70 -7.83 -2.25 6.63
CA THR A 70 -7.63 -2.43 8.07
C THR A 70 -8.39 -3.66 8.57
N GLN A 71 -8.08 -4.10 9.78
CA GLN A 71 -8.98 -4.94 10.54
C GLN A 71 -10.27 -4.17 10.88
N VAL A 72 -11.30 -4.92 11.22
CA VAL A 72 -12.55 -4.39 11.75
C VAL A 72 -12.32 -3.92 13.18
N ALA A 73 -12.82 -2.73 13.48
CA ALA A 73 -12.83 -2.16 14.81
C ALA A 73 -14.29 -2.06 15.27
N ASP A 74 -14.65 -2.92 16.23
CA ASP A 74 -15.96 -2.99 16.86
C ASP A 74 -16.08 -1.91 17.95
N HIS A 75 -16.43 -0.68 17.55
CA HIS A 75 -16.76 0.41 18.48
C HIS A 75 -17.37 1.64 17.79
N ALA A 76 -18.20 2.40 18.52
CA ALA A 76 -18.70 3.71 18.07
C ALA A 76 -17.61 4.80 17.83
N LEU A 77 -16.37 4.52 18.26
CA LEU A 77 -15.19 5.36 18.04
C LEU A 77 -14.04 4.43 17.61
N PRO A 78 -14.01 4.01 16.33
CA PRO A 78 -13.04 3.03 15.85
C PRO A 78 -11.61 3.50 16.04
N VAL A 79 -10.73 2.59 16.47
CA VAL A 79 -9.28 2.80 16.61
C VAL A 79 -8.57 1.60 15.98
N TRP A 80 -7.72 1.86 14.99
CA TRP A 80 -6.97 0.82 14.27
C TRP A 80 -5.48 0.84 14.63
N HIS A 81 -4.85 2.01 14.58
CA HIS A 81 -3.39 2.17 14.67
C HIS A 81 -2.59 1.26 13.69
N GLU A 82 -3.18 0.94 12.54
CA GLU A 82 -2.56 0.06 11.55
C GLU A 82 -1.80 0.87 10.50
N THR A 83 -0.63 0.36 10.10
CA THR A 83 0.31 1.07 9.23
C THR A 83 0.62 0.28 7.97
N PHE A 84 0.45 0.91 6.81
CA PHE A 84 0.58 0.27 5.50
C PHE A 84 1.60 0.99 4.62
N PRO A 85 2.60 0.28 4.08
CA PRO A 85 3.56 0.87 3.14
C PRO A 85 3.04 0.78 1.70
N PHE A 86 3.02 1.92 1.01
CA PHE A 86 2.74 2.05 -0.42
C PHE A 86 4.04 2.43 -1.16
N PRO A 87 4.67 1.49 -1.88
CA PRO A 87 5.88 1.80 -2.64
C PRO A 87 5.56 2.64 -3.87
N ILE A 88 6.21 3.80 -4.00
CA ILE A 88 6.01 4.74 -5.10
C ILE A 88 7.05 4.48 -6.19
N VAL A 89 6.63 4.13 -7.39
CA VAL A 89 7.53 3.58 -8.42
C VAL A 89 7.90 4.56 -9.53
N ASP A 90 6.99 5.45 -9.90
CA ASP A 90 7.19 6.40 -11.02
C ASP A 90 7.11 7.84 -10.54
N LYS A 91 5.89 8.38 -10.41
CA LYS A 91 5.62 9.76 -10.04
C LYS A 91 5.32 9.90 -8.56
N ALA A 92 5.41 11.12 -8.04
CA ALA A 92 5.00 11.39 -6.67
C ALA A 92 3.51 11.01 -6.49
N PRO A 93 3.12 10.46 -5.32
CA PRO A 93 1.73 10.16 -5.05
C PRO A 93 0.92 11.44 -5.11
N LYS A 94 -0.25 11.40 -5.74
CA LYS A 94 -1.15 12.56 -5.86
C LYS A 94 -2.27 12.48 -4.84
N VAL A 95 -2.97 11.34 -4.81
CA VAL A 95 -4.18 11.19 -4.02
C VAL A 95 -4.13 9.91 -3.20
N LEU A 96 -4.43 10.03 -1.91
CA LEU A 96 -4.81 8.91 -1.05
C LEU A 96 -6.34 8.87 -0.97
N TYR A 97 -6.93 7.78 -1.45
CA TYR A 97 -8.34 7.49 -1.27
C TYR A 97 -8.55 6.74 0.04
N VAL A 98 -9.60 7.10 0.76
CA VAL A 98 -10.01 6.51 2.03
C VAL A 98 -11.50 6.18 1.91
N GLU A 99 -11.87 4.93 2.16
CA GLU A 99 -13.27 4.54 2.28
C GLU A 99 -13.47 3.90 3.64
N ALA A 100 -14.50 4.33 4.37
CA ALA A 100 -14.94 3.64 5.59
C ALA A 100 -16.15 2.77 5.27
N TRP A 101 -16.11 1.55 5.78
CA TRP A 101 -17.09 0.51 5.55
C TRP A 101 -17.51 -0.10 6.89
N ASP A 102 -18.74 -0.58 6.96
CA ASP A 102 -19.27 -1.40 8.05
C ASP A 102 -19.25 -2.86 7.61
N GLU A 103 -18.65 -3.74 8.40
CA GLU A 103 -18.62 -5.18 8.09
C GLU A 103 -19.90 -5.87 8.57
N ASP A 104 -20.65 -6.45 7.64
CA ASP A 104 -21.89 -7.16 7.97
C ASP A 104 -21.66 -8.68 8.06
N SER A 105 -22.15 -9.28 9.16
CA SER A 105 -22.18 -10.74 9.28
C SER A 105 -23.27 -11.36 8.39
N GLY A 106 -22.90 -11.80 7.18
CA GLY A 106 -23.76 -12.57 6.27
C GLY A 106 -24.51 -11.75 5.22
N SER A 107 -24.23 -10.45 5.16
CA SER A 107 -24.68 -9.49 4.15
C SER A 107 -23.44 -8.93 3.41
N LYS A 108 -23.64 -7.99 2.49
CA LYS A 108 -22.55 -7.30 1.83
C LYS A 108 -22.21 -6.07 2.66
N ASP A 109 -20.93 -5.88 2.99
CA ASP A 109 -20.42 -4.69 3.66
C ASP A 109 -21.01 -3.39 3.12
N ASP A 110 -21.39 -2.49 4.04
CA ASP A 110 -22.04 -1.23 3.73
C ASP A 110 -21.03 -0.08 3.69
N LEU A 111 -21.10 0.73 2.63
CA LEU A 111 -20.25 1.92 2.53
C LEU A 111 -20.78 3.00 3.47
N ILE A 112 -19.99 3.37 4.47
CA ILE A 112 -20.29 4.50 5.36
C ILE A 112 -20.03 5.80 4.60
N GLY A 113 -18.81 5.95 4.07
CA GLY A 113 -18.41 7.17 3.37
C GLY A 113 -17.03 7.12 2.76
N THR A 114 -16.75 8.10 1.91
CA THR A 114 -15.49 8.22 1.15
C THR A 114 -14.81 9.55 1.45
N GLY A 115 -13.48 9.54 1.47
CA GLY A 115 -12.63 10.69 1.69
C GLY A 115 -11.40 10.62 0.78
N MET A 116 -10.78 11.78 0.54
CA MET A 116 -9.61 11.90 -0.31
C MET A 116 -8.62 12.87 0.31
N VAL A 117 -7.32 12.58 0.18
CA VAL A 117 -6.24 13.47 0.60
C VAL A 117 -5.36 13.79 -0.59
N ASP A 118 -5.17 15.08 -0.85
CA ASP A 118 -4.12 15.59 -1.74
C ASP A 118 -2.77 15.46 -1.01
N VAL A 119 -2.02 14.40 -1.35
CA VAL A 119 -0.82 13.98 -0.63
C VAL A 119 0.30 15.03 -0.72
N PRO A 120 0.64 15.58 -1.90
CA PRO A 120 1.67 16.62 -1.98
C PRO A 120 1.29 17.86 -1.19
N ARG A 121 0.03 18.30 -1.29
CA ARG A 121 -0.45 19.49 -0.58
C ARG A 121 -0.33 19.33 0.92
N ILE A 122 -0.88 18.26 1.49
CA ILE A 122 -0.92 18.10 2.96
C ILE A 122 0.50 17.96 3.56
N LEU A 123 1.42 17.30 2.85
CA LEU A 123 2.81 17.13 3.29
C LEU A 123 3.62 18.44 3.19
N ILE A 124 3.30 19.29 2.22
CA ILE A 124 3.94 20.61 2.10
C ILE A 124 3.39 21.58 3.15
N GLU A 125 2.07 21.58 3.37
CA GLU A 125 1.42 22.41 4.39
C GLU A 125 1.87 22.05 5.80
N ALA A 126 1.99 20.76 6.12
CA ALA A 126 2.50 20.29 7.42
C ALA A 126 3.94 20.74 7.68
N ASP A 127 4.82 20.64 6.68
CA ASP A 127 6.20 21.12 6.77
C ASP A 127 6.28 22.64 6.99
N ALA A 128 5.45 23.40 6.27
CA ALA A 128 5.38 24.84 6.42
C ALA A 128 4.90 25.23 7.83
N ALA A 129 3.89 24.53 8.36
CA ALA A 129 3.41 24.70 9.72
C ALA A 129 4.47 24.35 10.78
N ALA A 130 5.35 23.39 10.48
CA ALA A 130 6.49 23.00 11.32
C ALA A 130 7.69 23.97 11.23
N GLY A 131 7.57 25.10 10.53
CA GLY A 131 8.63 26.11 10.40
C GLY A 131 9.73 25.74 9.42
N ALA A 132 9.55 24.68 8.62
CA ALA A 132 10.56 24.23 7.68
C ALA A 132 10.56 25.12 6.42
N GLN A 133 11.68 25.81 6.18
CA GLN A 133 11.86 26.61 4.96
C GLN A 133 11.68 25.70 3.73
N THR A 134 10.69 26.02 2.90
CA THR A 134 10.53 25.41 1.58
C THR A 134 11.06 26.40 0.56
N ALA A 135 11.93 25.96 -0.35
CA ALA A 135 12.45 26.83 -1.40
C ALA A 135 11.28 27.47 -2.17
N SER A 136 11.36 28.79 -2.40
CA SER A 136 10.37 29.55 -3.14
C SER A 136 10.52 29.27 -4.64
N GLY A 137 10.03 28.12 -5.08
CA GLY A 137 10.07 27.70 -6.49
C GLY A 137 10.01 26.18 -6.65
N GLY A 138 9.75 25.71 -7.87
CA GLY A 138 9.72 24.28 -8.22
C GLY A 138 8.35 23.60 -8.10
N SER A 139 8.17 22.50 -8.85
CA SER A 139 6.97 21.65 -8.81
C SER A 139 6.77 20.99 -7.45
N GLN A 140 5.53 20.66 -7.07
CA GLN A 140 5.23 19.92 -5.84
C GLN A 140 6.00 18.60 -5.74
N GLU A 141 6.19 17.88 -6.85
CA GLU A 141 6.95 16.62 -6.88
C GLU A 141 8.42 16.83 -6.47
N ALA A 142 9.07 17.86 -7.01
CA ALA A 142 10.44 18.22 -6.65
C ALA A 142 10.57 18.52 -5.16
N LYS A 143 9.64 19.31 -4.60
CA LYS A 143 9.61 19.62 -3.17
C LYS A 143 9.43 18.38 -2.31
N LEU A 144 8.63 17.42 -2.76
CA LEU A 144 8.40 16.17 -2.04
C LEU A 144 9.66 15.30 -2.00
N ALA A 145 10.41 15.24 -3.10
CA ALA A 145 11.61 14.43 -3.23
C ALA A 145 12.82 14.93 -2.40
N GLU A 146 12.79 16.17 -1.91
CA GLU A 146 13.91 16.80 -1.19
C GLU A 146 14.20 16.15 0.18
N ARG A 147 13.17 15.72 0.91
CA ARG A 147 13.29 15.22 2.29
C ARG A 147 12.11 14.36 2.70
N GLN A 148 12.29 13.62 3.79
CA GLN A 148 11.17 12.96 4.47
C GLN A 148 10.17 13.98 5.02
N ARG A 149 8.88 13.63 4.99
CA ARG A 149 7.78 14.50 5.43
C ARG A 149 6.73 13.69 6.16
N VAL A 150 6.10 14.29 7.16
CA VAL A 150 5.01 13.67 7.92
C VAL A 150 3.86 14.66 8.05
N ALA A 151 2.64 14.18 7.82
CA ALA A 151 1.42 14.92 8.11
C ALA A 151 0.45 14.03 8.90
N ILE A 152 -0.30 14.62 9.81
CA ILE A 152 -1.42 13.98 10.50
C ILE A 152 -2.65 14.83 10.20
N VAL A 153 -3.68 14.22 9.62
CA VAL A 153 -4.85 14.93 9.11
C VAL A 153 -6.14 14.20 9.48
N TRP A 154 -7.18 14.96 9.80
CA TRP A 154 -8.55 14.46 9.84
C TRP A 154 -9.14 14.56 8.44
N VAL A 155 -9.47 13.40 7.86
CA VAL A 155 -10.05 13.27 6.52
C VAL A 155 -11.57 13.20 6.68
N PRO A 156 -12.32 14.20 6.18
CA PRO A 156 -13.77 14.13 6.21
C PRO A 156 -14.28 13.05 5.26
N LEU A 157 -15.27 12.29 5.73
CA LEU A 157 -15.97 11.29 4.95
C LEU A 157 -17.30 11.82 4.46
N VAL A 158 -17.61 11.51 3.21
CA VAL A 158 -18.84 11.91 2.55
C VAL A 158 -19.54 10.68 2.00
N ASN A 159 -20.82 10.54 2.31
CA ASN A 159 -21.66 9.46 1.78
C ASN A 159 -22.09 9.75 0.32
N PRO A 160 -22.73 8.79 -0.37
CA PRO A 160 -23.21 9.01 -1.74
C PRO A 160 -24.19 10.17 -1.91
N ASP A 161 -24.91 10.55 -0.86
CA ASP A 161 -25.83 11.70 -0.86
C ASP A 161 -25.12 13.06 -0.67
N GLY A 162 -23.79 13.06 -0.51
CA GLY A 162 -23.00 14.27 -0.29
C GLY A 162 -22.98 14.77 1.16
N LYS A 163 -23.51 13.99 2.12
CA LYS A 163 -23.51 14.35 3.54
C LYS A 163 -22.20 13.94 4.21
N ASN A 164 -21.68 14.82 5.08
CA ASN A 164 -20.58 14.45 5.96
C ASN A 164 -21.06 13.38 6.95
N VAL A 165 -20.30 12.30 7.05
CA VAL A 165 -20.59 11.12 7.86
C VAL A 165 -19.44 10.78 8.82
N GLY A 166 -18.79 11.83 9.32
CA GLY A 166 -17.66 11.72 10.23
C GLY A 166 -16.32 11.94 9.56
N GLU A 167 -15.26 11.65 10.31
CA GLU A 167 -13.89 11.88 9.88
C GLU A 167 -12.96 10.77 10.37
N VAL A 168 -11.90 10.52 9.61
CA VAL A 168 -10.86 9.54 9.95
C VAL A 168 -9.54 10.26 10.12
N GLN A 169 -8.83 9.99 11.21
CA GLN A 169 -7.49 10.49 11.44
C GLN A 169 -6.47 9.58 10.74
N ILE A 170 -5.73 10.15 9.80
CA ILE A 170 -4.70 9.48 9.02
C ILE A 170 -3.36 10.17 9.25
N MET A 171 -2.31 9.38 9.53
CA MET A 171 -0.93 9.86 9.44
C MET A 171 -0.32 9.40 8.11
N ILE A 172 0.30 10.34 7.41
CA ILE A 172 0.99 10.12 6.15
C ILE A 172 2.47 10.42 6.37
N HIS A 173 3.33 9.43 6.15
CA HIS A 173 4.78 9.57 6.20
C HIS A 173 5.37 9.25 4.83
N TYR A 174 5.95 10.26 4.19
CA TYR A 174 6.62 10.12 2.90
C TYR A 174 8.13 10.07 3.07
N LEU A 175 8.76 8.99 2.60
CA LEU A 175 10.19 8.77 2.65
C LEU A 175 10.77 8.63 1.23
N PRO A 176 11.36 9.69 0.65
CA PRO A 176 12.03 9.60 -0.64
C PRO A 176 13.30 8.75 -0.55
N LYS A 177 13.56 7.90 -1.55
CA LYS A 177 14.80 7.11 -1.65
C LYS A 177 15.84 7.85 -2.44
N SER A 178 17.07 7.91 -1.93
CA SER A 178 18.21 8.49 -2.64
C SER A 178 18.62 7.65 -3.86
N ALA A 179 19.36 8.25 -4.80
CA ALA A 179 19.89 7.51 -5.94
C ALA A 179 20.78 6.31 -5.51
N ILE A 180 21.57 6.48 -4.45
CA ILE A 180 22.43 5.44 -3.88
C ILE A 180 21.58 4.31 -3.28
N GLN A 181 20.51 4.64 -2.54
CA GLN A 181 19.60 3.64 -1.98
C GLN A 181 18.91 2.83 -3.08
N ARG A 182 18.43 3.50 -4.14
CA ARG A 182 17.84 2.82 -5.30
C ARG A 182 18.84 1.94 -6.03
N MET A 183 20.08 2.40 -6.17
CA MET A 183 21.17 1.65 -6.79
C MET A 183 21.51 0.41 -5.96
N SER A 184 21.66 0.56 -4.66
CA SER A 184 21.90 -0.54 -3.71
C SER A 184 20.80 -1.60 -3.78
N GLU A 185 19.53 -1.20 -3.80
CA GLU A 185 18.40 -2.13 -3.94
C GLU A 185 18.34 -2.84 -5.31
N LYS A 186 18.78 -2.17 -6.38
CA LYS A 186 18.93 -2.82 -7.70
C LYS A 186 20.03 -3.88 -7.65
N PHE A 187 21.16 -3.56 -7.04
CA PHE A 187 22.28 -4.49 -6.92
C PHE A 187 21.93 -5.69 -6.05
N SER A 188 21.31 -5.49 -4.88
CA SER A 188 20.89 -6.59 -4.01
C SER A 188 19.92 -7.54 -4.71
N LYS A 189 18.87 -7.00 -5.36
CA LYS A 189 17.94 -7.81 -6.16
C LYS A 189 18.65 -8.57 -7.29
N SER A 190 19.61 -7.94 -7.96
CA SER A 190 20.40 -8.60 -9.00
C SER A 190 21.28 -9.72 -8.44
N THR A 191 21.87 -9.53 -7.25
CA THR A 191 22.64 -10.56 -6.56
C THR A 191 21.76 -11.73 -6.12
N ASP A 192 20.57 -11.46 -5.59
CA ASP A 192 19.62 -12.50 -5.19
C ASP A 192 19.11 -13.30 -6.38
N GLN A 193 18.78 -12.62 -7.49
CA GLN A 193 18.42 -13.29 -8.74
C GLN A 193 19.54 -14.16 -9.29
N PHE A 194 20.79 -13.67 -9.24
CA PHE A 194 21.95 -14.44 -9.65
C PHE A 194 22.18 -15.68 -8.78
N LYS A 195 22.10 -15.53 -7.45
CA LYS A 195 22.20 -16.64 -6.50
C LYS A 195 21.10 -17.67 -6.75
N ASN A 196 19.85 -17.24 -6.88
CA ASN A 196 18.71 -18.13 -7.12
C ASN A 196 18.83 -18.87 -8.47
N ALA A 197 19.26 -18.19 -9.54
CA ALA A 197 19.48 -18.80 -10.84
C ALA A 197 20.62 -19.84 -10.81
N LEU A 198 21.69 -19.57 -10.05
CA LEU A 198 22.77 -20.53 -9.85
C LEU A 198 22.28 -21.75 -9.07
N THR A 199 21.55 -21.54 -7.97
CA THR A 199 20.95 -22.62 -7.18
C THR A 199 20.03 -23.49 -8.02
N ALA A 200 19.12 -22.89 -8.82
CA ALA A 200 18.22 -23.63 -9.68
C ALA A 200 18.96 -24.49 -10.72
N LYS A 201 20.03 -23.97 -11.34
CA LYS A 201 20.87 -24.74 -12.27
C LYS A 201 21.59 -25.90 -11.59
N VAL A 202 22.12 -25.68 -10.38
CA VAL A 202 22.79 -26.74 -9.60
C VAL A 202 21.80 -27.83 -9.22
N VAL A 203 20.61 -27.47 -8.75
CA VAL A 203 19.53 -28.43 -8.43
C VAL A 203 19.15 -29.23 -9.66
N HIS A 204 18.90 -28.58 -10.81
CA HIS A 204 18.55 -29.27 -12.06
C HIS A 204 19.62 -30.27 -12.48
N TYR A 205 20.89 -29.86 -12.44
CA TYR A 205 22.02 -30.75 -12.75
C TYR A 205 22.10 -31.96 -11.82
N ALA A 206 21.93 -31.75 -10.51
CA ALA A 206 21.91 -32.84 -9.53
C ALA A 206 20.73 -33.79 -9.74
N THR A 207 19.54 -33.27 -10.08
CA THR A 207 18.36 -34.08 -10.41
C THR A 207 18.55 -34.90 -11.69
N ASP A 208 19.16 -34.32 -12.73
CA ASP A 208 19.50 -35.04 -13.96
C ASP A 208 20.52 -36.17 -13.70
N MET A 209 21.51 -35.93 -12.84
CA MET A 209 22.46 -36.97 -12.43
C MET A 209 21.80 -38.10 -11.64
N ALA A 210 20.88 -37.77 -10.73
CA ALA A 210 20.16 -38.76 -9.94
C ALA A 210 19.23 -39.62 -10.81
N THR A 211 18.46 -38.99 -11.71
CA THR A 211 17.54 -39.70 -12.62
C THR A 211 18.28 -40.48 -13.71
N GLY A 212 19.40 -39.96 -14.22
CA GLY A 212 20.30 -40.69 -15.12
C GLY A 212 20.90 -41.93 -14.46
N SER A 213 21.33 -41.82 -13.20
CA SER A 213 21.83 -42.95 -12.41
C SER A 213 20.75 -44.01 -12.17
N ILE A 214 19.52 -43.60 -11.83
CA ILE A 214 18.39 -44.53 -11.60
C ILE A 214 18.03 -45.31 -12.87
N LYS A 215 18.06 -44.68 -14.05
CA LYS A 215 17.78 -45.37 -15.33
C LYS A 215 18.84 -46.40 -15.72
N GLY A 216 20.08 -46.25 -15.22
CA GLY A 216 21.17 -47.21 -15.38
C GLY A 216 21.02 -48.48 -14.54
N TYR A 217 20.31 -48.42 -13.41
CA TYR A 217 20.09 -49.56 -12.50
C TYR A 217 18.94 -50.51 -12.92
N PHE A 218 18.13 -50.15 -13.91
CA PHE A 218 16.97 -50.94 -14.38
C PHE A 218 17.14 -51.64 -15.75
N LYS A 219 18.37 -51.73 -16.29
CA LYS A 219 18.65 -52.65 -17.41
C LYS A 219 19.07 -54.03 -16.87
N LYS A 220 18.12 -54.96 -16.79
CA LYS A 220 18.37 -56.40 -16.83
C LYS A 220 18.33 -56.89 -18.27
#